data_AF-A0A150WT47-F1
#
_entry.id   AF-A0A150WT47-F1
#
_cell.length_a   1.000
_cell.length_b   1.000
_cell.length_c   1.000
_cell.angle_alpha   90.00
_cell.angle_beta   90.00
_cell.angle_gamma   90.00
#
_symmetry.space_group_name_H-M   'P 1'
#
loop_
_entity.id
_entity.type
_entity.pdbx_description
1 polymer ?
#
loop_
_entity_poly.entity_id
_entity_poly.type
_entity_poly.pdbx_seq_one_letter_code
_entity_poly.pdbx_strand_id
1 'polypeptide(L)'
;MKSLLAIAITMMISPWALAVETAPAKETPAAPAKAEATPEKKKEAKEPRKPSQAELEALKIMKGAEIEISHYDDDTNTFEVTIIKEPGVGPNVTTPEELYRATEMNVDFATFSSKKRDYIGSEFQLKEDLILIGPEQIMKRSRK
;
A
#
# COMPACT_ATOMS: atom_id res chain seq x y z
N MET A 1 29.03 23.82 36.60
CA MET A 1 28.63 22.47 37.07
C MET A 1 27.46 22.61 38.02
N LYS A 2 26.27 22.17 37.59
CA LYS A 2 25.13 21.71 38.43
C LYS A 2 24.02 21.26 37.48
N SER A 3 24.08 19.97 37.18
CA SER A 3 22.99 19.16 36.66
C SER A 3 21.89 19.08 37.71
N LEU A 4 20.63 18.92 37.29
CA LEU A 4 19.66 18.00 37.90
C LEU A 4 18.43 17.90 36.97
N LEU A 5 18.46 16.85 36.14
CA LEU A 5 17.28 16.24 35.53
C LEU A 5 16.37 15.66 36.62
N ALA A 6 15.06 15.84 36.49
CA ALA A 6 14.06 14.92 37.03
C ALA A 6 12.77 15.03 36.21
N ILE A 7 12.59 14.13 35.24
CA ILE A 7 11.33 13.91 34.54
C ILE A 7 10.81 12.56 35.05
N ALA A 8 9.76 12.59 35.87
CA ALA A 8 9.04 11.41 36.31
C ALA A 8 7.82 11.21 35.40
N ILE A 9 7.92 10.26 34.47
CA ILE A 9 6.79 9.77 33.67
C ILE A 9 6.54 8.34 34.12
N THR A 10 5.53 8.14 34.97
CA THR A 10 5.03 6.80 35.30
C THR A 10 3.81 6.54 34.46
N MET A 11 3.98 5.61 33.51
CA MET A 11 2.98 5.18 32.55
C MET A 11 1.83 4.43 33.21
N MET A 12 0.60 4.79 32.82
CA MET A 12 -0.58 3.95 32.99
C MET A 12 -0.45 2.70 32.14
N ILE A 13 -0.68 1.52 32.72
CA ILE A 13 -0.85 0.28 31.97
C ILE A 13 -2.09 -0.43 32.53
N SER A 14 -3.16 -0.36 31.75
CA SER A 14 -4.41 -1.12 31.94
C SER A 14 -4.23 -2.56 31.43
N PRO A 15 -4.59 -3.60 32.21
CA PRO A 15 -4.69 -4.96 31.71
C PRO A 15 -6.16 -5.27 31.39
N TRP A 16 -6.55 -5.22 30.12
CA TRP A 16 -7.80 -5.87 29.71
C TRP A 16 -7.50 -7.35 29.46
N ALA A 17 -7.93 -8.17 30.40
CA ALA A 17 -7.80 -9.61 30.40
C ALA A 17 -8.80 -10.26 29.42
N LEU A 18 -8.27 -11.27 28.70
CA LEU A 18 -9.00 -12.31 27.98
C LEU A 18 -9.78 -13.21 28.93
N ALA A 19 -11.05 -13.52 28.61
CA ALA A 19 -11.82 -14.67 29.10
C ALA A 19 -13.10 -14.76 28.23
N VAL A 20 -13.24 -15.69 27.28
CA VAL A 20 -13.58 -17.13 27.36
C VAL A 20 -15.10 -17.39 27.42
N GLU A 21 -15.52 -18.32 26.54
CA GLU A 21 -16.69 -19.20 26.58
C GLU A 21 -18.09 -18.65 26.90
N THR A 22 -19.00 -18.82 25.92
CA THR A 22 -20.29 -19.49 26.14
C THR A 22 -20.83 -20.10 24.83
N ALA A 23 -20.80 -21.43 24.72
CA ALA A 23 -21.91 -22.20 24.12
C ALA A 23 -22.88 -22.57 25.28
N PRO A 24 -24.10 -23.13 25.11
CA PRO A 24 -24.63 -23.87 23.95
C PRO A 24 -26.16 -23.71 23.66
N ALA A 25 -26.65 -24.53 22.73
CA ALA A 25 -28.00 -25.11 22.66
C ALA A 25 -29.20 -24.24 22.18
N LYS A 26 -29.72 -24.56 20.98
CA LYS A 26 -31.04 -25.23 20.86
C LYS A 26 -31.31 -25.70 19.43
N GLU A 27 -31.59 -26.99 19.31
CA GLU A 27 -32.16 -27.63 18.12
C GLU A 27 -33.67 -27.34 17.97
N THR A 28 -34.19 -27.74 16.80
CA THR A 28 -35.58 -28.03 16.38
C THR A 28 -36.44 -26.91 15.75
N PRO A 29 -37.35 -27.25 14.80
CA PRO A 29 -37.45 -26.62 13.47
C PRO A 29 -38.86 -26.06 13.16
N ALA A 30 -38.98 -25.16 12.19
CA ALA A 30 -40.23 -24.90 11.47
C ALA A 30 -39.99 -24.01 10.22
N ALA A 31 -40.22 -24.56 9.03
CA ALA A 31 -40.57 -23.77 7.84
C ALA A 31 -42.08 -23.43 7.89
N PRO A 32 -42.70 -22.68 6.94
CA PRO A 32 -42.19 -21.81 5.85
C PRO A 32 -42.92 -20.43 5.78
N ALA A 33 -42.42 -19.42 5.05
CA ALA A 33 -43.26 -18.35 4.50
C ALA A 33 -42.58 -17.59 3.34
N LYS A 34 -43.38 -17.30 2.32
CA LYS A 34 -43.11 -16.66 1.02
C LYS A 34 -42.75 -15.17 1.10
N ALA A 35 -42.29 -14.69 -0.08
CA ALA A 35 -42.37 -13.33 -0.64
C ALA A 35 -41.18 -12.43 -0.28
N GLU A 36 -40.64 -11.57 -1.14
CA GLU A 36 -40.84 -11.22 -2.55
C GLU A 36 -39.60 -10.38 -2.96
N ALA A 37 -39.47 -10.13 -4.26
CA ALA A 37 -38.38 -9.43 -4.95
C ALA A 37 -37.72 -8.23 -4.24
N THR A 38 -36.37 -8.20 -4.26
CA THR A 38 -35.60 -6.97 -4.55
C THR A 38 -34.27 -7.37 -5.21
N PRO A 39 -33.98 -6.97 -6.46
CA PRO A 39 -32.62 -6.99 -6.99
C PRO A 39 -31.82 -5.83 -6.36
N GLU A 40 -30.50 -5.78 -6.57
CA GLU A 40 -29.58 -4.75 -6.05
C GLU A 40 -28.94 -5.02 -4.68
N LYS A 41 -27.93 -5.89 -4.70
CA LYS A 41 -26.58 -5.40 -4.46
C LYS A 41 -25.60 -6.42 -4.99
N LYS A 42 -25.02 -6.10 -6.15
CA LYS A 42 -23.74 -6.65 -6.55
C LYS A 42 -22.76 -6.16 -5.47
N LYS A 43 -22.66 -6.95 -4.40
CA LYS A 43 -21.58 -6.90 -3.43
C LYS A 43 -20.36 -7.26 -4.28
N GLU A 44 -19.74 -6.24 -4.85
CA GLU A 44 -18.41 -6.36 -5.42
C GLU A 44 -17.56 -6.80 -4.24
N ALA A 45 -17.39 -8.12 -4.15
CA ALA A 45 -16.42 -8.71 -3.27
C ALA A 45 -15.11 -8.05 -3.67
N LYS A 46 -14.60 -7.17 -2.80
CA LYS A 46 -13.15 -7.04 -2.66
C LYS A 46 -12.65 -8.44 -2.37
N GLU A 47 -12.38 -9.22 -3.42
CA GLU A 47 -11.50 -10.37 -3.28
C GLU A 47 -10.24 -9.82 -2.63
N PRO A 48 -9.82 -10.36 -1.47
CA PRO A 48 -8.48 -10.11 -0.99
C PRO A 48 -7.57 -10.71 -2.06
N ARG A 49 -7.06 -9.86 -2.97
CA ARG A 49 -6.04 -10.27 -3.93
C ARG A 49 -4.93 -10.90 -3.11
N LYS A 50 -4.76 -12.22 -3.24
CA LYS A 50 -3.60 -12.90 -2.69
C LYS A 50 -2.39 -12.17 -3.28
N PRO A 51 -1.44 -11.71 -2.45
CA PRO A 51 -0.21 -11.13 -2.97
C PRO A 51 0.44 -12.20 -3.86
N SER A 52 0.76 -11.79 -5.08
CA SER A 52 1.55 -12.57 -6.01
C SER A 52 2.90 -12.89 -5.36
N GLN A 53 3.52 -14.01 -5.75
CA GLN A 53 4.83 -14.40 -5.21
C GLN A 53 5.91 -13.31 -5.43
N ALA A 54 5.73 -12.46 -6.45
CA ALA A 54 6.57 -11.30 -6.72
C ALA A 54 6.42 -10.17 -5.67
N GLU A 55 5.24 -9.99 -5.08
CA GLU A 55 5.00 -8.99 -4.02
C GLU A 55 5.60 -9.41 -2.67
N LEU A 56 5.86 -10.71 -2.46
CA LEU A 56 6.44 -11.24 -1.22
C LEU A 56 7.97 -11.04 -1.14
N GLU A 57 8.65 -10.91 -2.27
CA GLU A 57 10.10 -10.70 -2.35
C GLU A 57 10.48 -9.25 -2.67
N ALA A 58 9.50 -8.41 -2.98
CA ALA A 58 9.75 -7.04 -3.38
C ALA A 58 10.00 -6.11 -2.19
N LEU A 59 11.02 -5.26 -2.32
CA LEU A 59 11.20 -4.10 -1.47
C LEU A 59 9.98 -3.18 -1.67
N LYS A 60 9.51 -2.52 -0.60
CA LYS A 60 8.35 -1.64 -0.69
C LYS A 60 8.51 -0.38 0.13
N ILE A 61 7.92 0.71 -0.35
CA ILE A 61 7.73 1.95 0.41
C ILE A 61 6.32 1.92 0.99
N MET A 62 6.21 2.14 2.29
CA MET A 62 4.93 2.03 2.99
C MET A 62 3.96 3.15 2.60
N LYS A 63 2.67 2.82 2.59
CA LYS A 63 1.59 3.81 2.51
C LYS A 63 1.82 5.00 3.45
N GLY A 64 1.47 6.20 2.98
CA GLY A 64 1.55 7.45 3.72
C GLY A 64 2.91 8.15 3.62
N ALA A 65 3.92 7.49 3.06
CA ALA A 65 5.18 8.14 2.72
C ALA A 65 4.98 9.21 1.65
N GLU A 66 5.79 10.26 1.74
CA GLU A 66 5.90 11.31 0.74
C GLU A 66 7.10 10.99 -0.14
N ILE A 67 6.88 10.90 -1.45
CA ILE A 67 7.90 10.60 -2.43
C ILE A 67 8.01 11.71 -3.47
N GLU A 68 9.19 11.88 -4.03
CA GLU A 68 9.46 12.70 -5.21
C GLU A 68 9.89 11.77 -6.35
N ILE A 69 9.38 12.01 -7.57
CA ILE A 69 9.87 11.32 -8.76
C ILE A 69 11.15 12.00 -9.23
N SER A 70 12.30 11.34 -9.07
CA SER A 70 13.60 11.96 -9.38
C SER A 70 14.03 11.74 -10.83
N HIS A 71 13.69 10.59 -11.42
CA HIS A 71 14.07 10.26 -12.78
C HIS A 71 13.09 9.27 -13.43
N TYR A 72 13.06 9.25 -14.76
CA TYR A 72 12.38 8.23 -15.57
C TYR A 72 13.35 7.69 -16.61
N ASP A 73 13.53 6.38 -16.63
CA ASP A 73 14.36 5.64 -17.58
C ASP A 73 13.46 5.01 -18.66
N ASP A 74 13.60 5.48 -19.90
CA ASP A 74 12.85 4.97 -21.06
C ASP A 74 13.30 3.56 -21.49
N ASP A 75 14.58 3.21 -21.29
CA ASP A 75 15.13 1.92 -21.73
C ASP A 75 14.54 0.78 -20.91
N THR A 76 14.35 1.01 -19.62
CA THR A 76 13.77 0.01 -18.70
C THR A 76 12.29 0.24 -18.43
N ASN A 77 11.74 1.39 -18.85
CA ASN A 77 10.40 1.87 -18.51
C ASN A 77 10.17 1.88 -16.99
N THR A 78 11.04 2.56 -16.26
CA THR A 78 11.02 2.61 -14.78
C THR A 78 11.17 4.02 -14.25
N PHE A 79 10.65 4.26 -13.05
CA PHE A 79 10.82 5.53 -12.34
C PHE A 79 11.75 5.33 -11.16
N GLU A 80 12.67 6.27 -10.97
CA GLU A 80 13.41 6.43 -9.73
C GLU A 80 12.65 7.40 -8.82
N VAL A 81 12.46 7.02 -7.56
CA VAL A 81 11.76 7.81 -6.57
C VAL A 81 12.62 8.01 -5.32
N THR A 82 12.50 9.18 -4.72
CA THR A 82 13.17 9.54 -3.47
C THR A 82 12.12 9.71 -2.38
N ILE A 83 12.32 9.10 -1.22
CA ILE A 83 11.47 9.35 -0.06
C ILE A 83 11.86 10.71 0.53
N ILE A 84 10.94 11.68 0.54
CA ILE A 84 11.25 13.08 0.88
C ILE A 84 11.86 13.21 2.29
N LYS A 85 11.36 12.42 3.25
CA LYS A 85 11.85 12.42 4.64
C LYS A 85 13.07 11.53 4.85
N GLU A 86 13.43 10.70 3.88
CA GLU A 86 14.52 9.71 3.95
C GLU A 86 15.31 9.65 2.63
N PRO A 87 15.92 10.75 2.16
CA PRO A 87 16.53 10.82 0.83
C PRO A 87 17.76 9.93 0.66
N GLY A 88 18.32 9.40 1.76
CA GLY A 88 19.45 8.47 1.74
C GLY A 88 19.06 6.98 1.67
N VAL A 89 17.76 6.67 1.60
CA VAL A 89 17.27 5.29 1.54
C VAL A 89 16.95 4.94 0.09
N GLY A 90 17.78 4.10 -0.52
CA GLY A 90 17.56 3.54 -1.86
C GLY A 90 18.61 3.97 -2.90
N PRO A 91 18.67 3.22 -4.00
CA PRO A 91 17.88 3.56 -5.17
C PRO A 91 16.50 2.91 -5.07
N ASN A 92 15.43 3.72 -5.07
CA ASN A 92 14.08 3.20 -5.11
C ASN A 92 13.58 3.29 -6.55
N VAL A 93 13.46 2.13 -7.20
CA VAL A 93 13.00 2.05 -8.58
C VAL A 93 11.64 1.35 -8.60
N THR A 94 10.69 1.86 -9.38
CA THR A 94 9.36 1.28 -9.52
C THR A 94 8.89 1.34 -10.97
N THR A 95 7.77 0.69 -11.31
CA THR A 95 7.18 0.77 -12.65
C THR A 95 6.09 1.84 -12.71
N PRO A 96 5.75 2.35 -13.91
CA PRO A 96 4.63 3.28 -14.08
C PRO A 96 3.31 2.76 -13.51
N GLU A 97 3.02 1.47 -13.68
CA GLU A 97 1.78 0.84 -13.20
C GLU A 97 1.72 0.84 -11.66
N GLU A 98 2.83 0.49 -11.02
CA GLU A 98 2.98 0.46 -9.57
C GLU A 98 2.87 1.88 -8.98
N LEU A 99 3.55 2.84 -9.60
CA LEU A 99 3.52 4.24 -9.18
C LEU A 99 2.12 4.83 -9.32
N TYR A 100 1.44 4.61 -10.44
CA TYR A 100 0.07 5.09 -10.66
C TYR A 100 -0.92 4.44 -9.69
N ARG A 101 -0.74 3.15 -9.38
CA ARG A 101 -1.59 2.47 -8.38
C ARG A 101 -1.35 3.01 -6.97
N ALA A 102 -0.10 3.27 -6.60
CA ALA A 102 0.25 3.69 -5.24
C ALA A 102 0.03 5.18 -4.97
N THR A 103 -0.14 6.01 -6.00
CA THR A 103 -0.37 7.46 -5.89
C THR A 103 -1.80 7.84 -6.28
N GLU A 104 -2.26 9.01 -5.83
CA GLU A 104 -3.56 9.57 -6.22
C GLU A 104 -3.35 10.62 -7.33
N MET A 105 -3.26 10.14 -8.58
CA MET A 105 -3.16 11.02 -9.74
C MET A 105 -4.56 11.41 -10.24
N ASN A 106 -4.73 12.69 -10.58
CA ASN A 106 -6.00 13.23 -11.11
C ASN A 106 -6.17 13.03 -12.62
N VAL A 107 -5.42 12.09 -13.21
CA VAL A 107 -5.48 11.75 -14.63
C VAL A 107 -5.66 10.26 -14.78
N ASP A 108 -6.15 9.80 -15.92
CA ASP A 108 -6.19 8.38 -16.24
C ASP A 108 -4.77 7.83 -16.55
N PHE A 109 -4.64 6.50 -16.50
CA PHE A 109 -3.35 5.83 -16.72
C PHE A 109 -2.79 6.05 -18.13
N ALA A 110 -3.64 6.17 -19.16
CA ALA A 110 -3.15 6.39 -20.53
C ALA A 110 -2.54 7.80 -20.66
N THR A 111 -3.19 8.81 -20.08
CA THR A 111 -2.66 10.17 -19.99
C THR A 111 -1.34 10.19 -19.21
N PHE A 112 -1.29 9.57 -18.03
CA PHE A 112 -0.05 9.43 -17.25
C PHE A 112 1.07 8.74 -18.06
N SER A 113 0.75 7.61 -18.70
CA SER A 113 1.73 6.84 -19.48
C SER A 113 2.23 7.58 -20.72
N SER A 114 1.43 8.47 -21.30
CA SER A 114 1.87 9.32 -22.41
C SER A 114 2.79 10.47 -21.99
N LYS A 115 2.75 10.87 -20.71
CA LYS A 115 3.42 12.06 -20.17
C LYS A 115 4.33 11.77 -18.98
N LYS A 116 4.91 10.57 -18.92
CA LYS A 116 5.72 10.09 -17.78
C LYS A 116 6.80 11.08 -17.33
N ARG A 117 7.49 11.70 -18.28
CA ARG A 117 8.57 12.67 -18.02
C ARG A 117 8.09 13.97 -17.39
N ASP A 118 6.82 14.36 -17.61
CA ASP A 118 6.26 15.60 -17.04
C ASP A 118 6.08 15.51 -15.52
N TYR A 119 6.09 14.28 -14.97
CA TYR A 119 5.94 14.03 -13.55
C TYR A 119 7.27 14.02 -12.78
N ILE A 120 8.41 14.17 -13.47
CA ILE A 120 9.72 14.30 -12.80
C ILE A 120 9.74 15.60 -11.98
N GLY A 121 10.21 15.51 -10.73
CA GLY A 121 10.17 16.59 -9.73
C GLY A 121 8.80 16.77 -9.08
N SER A 122 7.80 15.95 -9.42
CA SER A 122 6.50 15.98 -8.74
C SER A 122 6.56 15.17 -7.44
N GLU A 123 5.93 15.73 -6.42
CA GLU A 123 5.80 15.10 -5.11
C GLU A 123 4.42 14.45 -4.96
N PHE A 124 4.40 13.25 -4.39
CA PHE A 124 3.16 12.50 -4.14
C PHE A 124 3.17 11.87 -2.75
N GLN A 125 2.00 11.88 -2.12
CA GLN A 125 1.75 11.03 -0.96
C GLN A 125 1.22 9.67 -1.42
N LEU A 126 1.80 8.60 -0.89
CA LEU A 126 1.38 7.24 -1.20
C LEU A 126 0.06 6.90 -0.52
N LYS A 127 -0.96 6.51 -1.30
CA LYS A 127 -2.26 6.01 -0.79
C LYS A 127 -2.24 4.52 -0.48
N GLU A 128 -1.33 3.78 -1.10
CA GLU A 128 -1.09 2.34 -0.95
C GLU A 128 0.43 2.07 -0.89
N ASP A 129 0.83 0.85 -0.54
CA ASP A 129 2.24 0.45 -0.56
C ASP A 129 2.77 0.50 -2.00
N LEU A 130 3.90 1.17 -2.20
CA LEU A 130 4.59 1.23 -3.49
C LEU A 130 5.58 0.07 -3.56
N ILE A 131 5.40 -0.80 -4.55
CA ILE A 131 6.31 -1.91 -4.80
C ILE A 131 7.52 -1.41 -5.58
N LEU A 132 8.71 -1.76 -5.10
CA LEU A 132 9.98 -1.46 -5.73
C LEU A 132 10.49 -2.69 -6.47
N ILE A 133 11.17 -2.44 -7.59
CA ILE A 133 11.82 -3.45 -8.39
C ILE A 133 13.33 -3.44 -8.11
N GLY A 134 13.89 -4.62 -7.90
CA GLY A 134 15.32 -4.79 -7.67
C GLY A 134 16.14 -4.73 -8.97
N PRO A 135 17.48 -4.59 -8.87
CA PRO A 135 18.39 -4.54 -10.02
C PRO A 135 18.21 -5.68 -11.03
N GLU A 136 17.97 -6.91 -10.56
CA GLU A 136 17.74 -8.06 -11.44
C GLU A 136 16.51 -7.89 -12.34
N GLN A 137 15.45 -7.28 -11.83
CA GLN A 137 14.23 -7.03 -12.59
C GLN A 137 14.42 -5.89 -13.59
N ILE A 138 15.23 -4.89 -13.24
CA ILE A 138 15.62 -3.79 -14.15
C ILE A 138 16.45 -4.35 -15.32
N MET A 139 17.46 -5.17 -15.03
CA MET A 139 18.29 -5.83 -16.05
C MET A 139 17.49 -6.75 -16.98
N LYS A 140 16.44 -7.42 -16.47
CA LYS A 140 15.55 -8.22 -17.33
C LYS A 140 14.74 -7.35 -18.29
N ARG A 141 14.38 -6.13 -17.89
CA ARG A 141 13.65 -5.16 -18.72
C ARG A 141 14.53 -4.52 -19.78
N SER A 142 15.78 -4.19 -19.46
CA SER A 142 16.72 -3.56 -20.39
C SER A 142 17.15 -4.45 -21.57
N ARG A 143 16.84 -5.75 -21.55
CA ARG A 143 17.23 -6.73 -22.58
C ARG A 143 16.12 -6.99 -23.61
N LYS A 144 14.99 -6.30 -23.51
CA LYS A 144 13.80 -6.53 -24.32
C LYS A 144 13.71 -5.51 -25.46
#